data_AF-A0AA97DF97-F1
#
_entry.id   AF-A0AA97DF97-F1
#
_cell.length_a   1.000
_cell.length_b   1.000
_cell.length_c   1.000
_cell.angle_alpha   90.00
_cell.angle_beta   90.00
_cell.angle_gamma   90.00
#
_symmetry.space_group_name_H-M   'P 1'
#
loop_
_entity.id
_entity.type
_entity.pdbx_description
1 polymer ?
#
loop_
_entity_poly.entity_id
_entity_poly.type
_entity_poly.pdbx_seq_one_letter_code
_entity_poly.pdbx_strand_id
1 'polypeptide(L)' 'MQKIIRLVETKDNTVNISIYNFTGERVLNKNITNAKETISLSKLRSGIHFVKTTMKGLTETKTIYLLR' A
#
# COMPACT_ATOMS: atom_id res chain seq x y z
N MET A 1 -1.71 -12.57 14.03
CA MET A 1 -2.40 -11.25 13.98
C MET A 1 -2.27 -10.68 12.57
N GLN A 2 -3.38 -10.35 11.89
CA GLN A 2 -3.33 -9.75 10.54
C GLN A 2 -3.07 -8.24 10.65
N LYS A 3 -1.96 -7.75 10.10
CA LYS A 3 -1.62 -6.32 10.09
C LYS A 3 -2.35 -5.65 8.92
N ILE A 4 -3.47 -5.00 9.21
CA ILE A 4 -4.32 -4.30 8.24
C ILE A 4 -3.80 -2.86 8.11
N ILE A 5 -3.47 -2.41 6.91
CA ILE A 5 -3.15 -0.99 6.67
C ILE A 5 -4.46 -0.25 6.46
N ARG A 6 -4.58 0.86 7.20
CA ARG A 6 -5.77 1.71 7.30
C ARG A 6 -6.07 2.40 5.96
N LEU A 7 -7.37 2.40 5.64
CA LEU A 7 -8.09 3.07 4.56
C LEU A 7 -7.41 4.34 4.04
N VAL A 8 -7.28 4.45 2.71
CA VAL A 8 -7.16 5.73 2.02
C VAL A 8 -8.58 6.17 1.69
N GLU A 9 -9.11 7.17 2.39
CA GLU A 9 -10.41 7.77 2.03
C GLU A 9 -10.22 8.74 0.87
N THR A 10 -10.79 8.42 -0.29
CA THR A 10 -10.86 9.34 -1.43
C THR A 10 -12.30 9.57 -1.81
N LYS A 11 -12.73 10.85 -1.84
CA LYS A 11 -14.10 11.19 -2.21
C LYS A 11 -14.37 11.06 -3.72
N ASP A 12 -13.37 11.23 -4.59
CA ASP A 12 -13.58 11.21 -6.06
C ASP A 12 -12.30 10.86 -6.86
N ASN A 13 -11.29 10.26 -6.22
CA ASN A 13 -9.96 10.15 -6.85
C ASN A 13 -9.46 8.72 -6.90
N THR A 14 -9.03 8.29 -8.09
CA THR A 14 -8.20 7.10 -8.27
C THR A 14 -6.90 7.25 -7.49
N VAL A 15 -6.61 6.28 -6.64
CA VAL A 15 -5.37 6.17 -5.88
C VAL A 15 -4.53 5.06 -6.47
N ASN A 16 -3.29 5.35 -6.83
CA ASN A 16 -2.31 4.31 -7.09
C ASN A 16 -1.62 3.93 -5.78
N ILE A 17 -1.64 2.64 -5.45
CA ILE A 17 -0.88 2.07 -4.33
C ILE A 17 0.18 1.14 -4.91
N SER A 18 1.45 1.47 -4.64
CA SER A 18 2.60 0.63 -4.97
C SER A 18 3.31 0.22 -3.69
N ILE A 19 3.63 -1.07 -3.54
CA ILE A 19 4.39 -1.59 -2.40
C ILE A 19 5.74 -2.10 -2.89
N TYR A 20 6.79 -1.69 -2.18
CA TYR A 20 8.16 -2.08 -2.46
C TYR A 20 8.73 -2.84 -1.27
N ASN A 21 9.59 -3.83 -1.51
CA ASN A 21 10.38 -4.46 -0.46
C ASN A 21 11.61 -3.59 -0.12
N PHE A 22 12.43 -4.04 0.84
CA PHE A 22 13.61 -3.30 1.28
C PHE A 22 14.69 -3.13 0.20
N THR A 23 14.72 -3.97 -0.83
CA THR A 23 15.67 -3.86 -1.95
C THR A 23 15.19 -2.90 -3.04
N GLY A 24 13.99 -2.32 -2.90
CA GLY A 24 13.40 -1.42 -3.88
C GLY A 24 12.63 -2.13 -5.00
N GLU A 25 12.47 -3.45 -4.95
CA GLU A 25 11.64 -4.20 -5.88
C GLU A 25 10.16 -3.95 -5.58
N ARG A 26 9.38 -3.65 -6.63
CA ARG A 26 7.93 -3.46 -6.50
C ARG A 26 7.22 -4.81 -6.43
N VAL A 27 6.73 -5.15 -5.24
CA VAL A 27 6.04 -6.41 -4.96
C VAL A 27 4.52 -6.34 -5.15
N LEU A 28 3.94 -5.14 -5.19
CA LEU A 28 2.52 -4.92 -5.48
C LEU A 28 2.29 -3.57 -6.16
N ASN A 29 1.34 -3.52 -7.09
CA ASN A 29 0.82 -2.29 -7.69
C ASN A 29 -0.68 -2.43 -7.89
N LYS A 30 -1.47 -1.48 -7.42
CA LYS A 30 -2.92 -1.50 -7.54
C LYS A 30 -3.50 -0.10 -7.66
N ASN A 31 -4.45 0.08 -8.57
CA ASN A 31 -5.26 1.28 -8.63
C ASN A 31 -6.57 1.03 -7.89
N ILE A 32 -6.96 1.97 -7.03
CA ILE A 32 -8.18 1.92 -6.22
C ILE A 32 -9.03 3.11 -6.63
N THR A 33 -10.26 2.85 -7.07
CA THR A 33 -11.23 3.90 -7.45
C THR A 33 -12.30 4.11 -6.38
N ASN A 34 -12.43 3.18 -5.43
CA ASN A 34 -13.43 3.24 -4.38
C ASN A 34 -12.83 3.80 -3.09
N ALA A 35 -13.61 4.62 -2.36
CA ALA A 35 -13.18 5.27 -1.13
C ALA A 35 -12.70 4.32 -0.02
N LYS A 36 -13.01 3.01 -0.12
CA LYS A 36 -12.68 2.00 0.88
C LYS A 36 -12.34 0.67 0.19
N GLU A 37 -11.06 0.32 0.19
CA GLU A 37 -10.62 -1.00 -0.27
C GLU A 37 -9.51 -1.54 0.65
N THR A 38 -9.57 -2.85 0.90
CA THR A 38 -8.56 -3.56 1.72
C THR A 38 -7.61 -4.32 0.80
N ILE A 39 -6.31 -4.05 0.94
CA ILE A 39 -5.27 -4.80 0.26
C ILE A 39 -4.71 -5.85 1.22
N SER A 40 -4.82 -7.12 0.85
CA SER A 40 -4.18 -8.20 1.60
C SER A 40 -2.67 -8.22 1.34
N LEU A 41 -1.89 -8.24 2.43
CA LEU A 41 -0.43 -8.39 2.41
C LEU A 41 0.02 -9.82 2.72
N SER A 42 -0.92 -10.78 2.77
CA SER A 42 -0.66 -12.15 3.20
C SER A 42 0.31 -12.91 2.30
N LYS A 43 0.53 -12.45 1.06
CA LYS A 43 1.48 -13.05 0.11
C LYS A 43 2.88 -12.41 0.16
N LEU A 44 3.06 -11.28 0.83
CA LEU A 44 4.35 -10.57 0.89
C LEU A 44 5.26 -11.20 1.94
N ARG A 45 6.56 -11.36 1.68
CA ARG A 45 7.51 -11.93 2.66
C ARG A 45 7.57 -11.08 3.93
N SER A 46 8.07 -11.66 5.03
CA SER A 46 8.33 -10.89 6.26
C SER A 46 9.46 -9.88 5.99
N GLY A 47 9.42 -8.73 6.68
CA GLY A 47 10.43 -7.68 6.54
C GLY A 47 9.84 -6.29 6.34
N ILE A 48 10.73 -5.35 6.03
CA ILE A 48 10.40 -3.94 5.81
C ILE A 48 9.84 -3.75 4.40
N HIS A 49 8.72 -3.05 4.30
CA HIS A 49 8.12 -2.65 3.03
C HIS A 49 7.80 -1.16 3.04
N PHE A 50 7.83 -0.56 1.85
CA PHE A 50 7.48 0.83 1.62
C PHE A 50 6.19 0.89 0.79
N VAL A 51 5.16 1.52 1.34
CA VAL A 51 3.87 1.72 0.68
C VAL A 51 3.85 3.14 0.14
N LYS A 52 3.89 3.27 -1.18
CA LYS A 52 3.74 4.52 -1.91
C LYS A 52 2.29 4.67 -2.36
N THR A 53 1.66 5.76 -1.96
CA THR A 53 0.29 6.11 -2.31
C THR A 53 0.32 7.38 -3.14
N THR A 54 -0.17 7.34 -4.37
CA THR A 54 -0.22 8.49 -5.26
C THR A 54 -1.68 8.83 -5.60
N MET A 55 -2.08 10.07 -5.33
CA MET A 55 -3.41 10.60 -5.61
C MET A 55 -3.28 12.02 -6.17
N LYS A 56 -3.81 12.26 -7.39
CA LYS A 56 -3.75 13.59 -8.04
C LYS A 56 -2.34 14.21 -8.07
N GLY A 57 -1.32 13.38 -8.33
CA GLY A 57 0.09 13.81 -8.34
C GLY A 57 0.74 13.95 -6.96
N LEU A 58 -0.04 14.01 -5.88
CA LEU A 58 0.49 13.98 -4.51
C LEU A 58 0.91 12.56 -4.16
N THR A 59 2.10 12.42 -3.59
CA THR A 59 2.67 11.12 -3.21
C THR A 59 2.95 11.11 -1.71
N GLU A 60 2.42 10.09 -1.03
CA GLU A 60 2.76 9.76 0.34
C GLU A 60 3.48 8.42 0.39
N THR A 61 4.46 8.30 1.28
CA THR A 61 5.18 7.05 1.54
C THR A 61 5.05 6.66 3.00
N LYS A 62 4.73 5.40 3.27
CA LYS A 62 4.69 4.84 4.63
C LYS A 62 5.52 3.57 4.71
N THR A 63 6.27 3.44 5.79
CA THR A 63 7.02 2.22 6.09
C THR A 63 6.15 1.27 6.90
N ILE A 64 6.15 0.00 6.53
CA ILE A 64 5.48 -1.07 7.27
C ILE A 64 6.45 -2.21 7.57
N TYR A 65 6.28 -2.81 8.74
CA TYR A 65 7.05 -3.97 9.19
C TYR A 65 6.11 -5.16 9.22
N LEU A 66 6.32 -6.13 8.34
CA LEU A 66 5.59 -7.38 8.33
C LEU A 66 6.37 -8.41 9.15
N LEU A 67 5.79 -8.82 10.28
CA LEU A 67 6.30 -9.88 11.14
C LEU A 67 5.31 -11.04 11.01
N ARG A 68 5.80 -12.23 10.66
CA ARG A 68 5.02 -13.47 10.66
C ARG A 68 5.47 -14.33 11.81
#